data_AF-A0A0P9V4U6-F1
#
_entry.id   AF-A0A0P9V4U6-F1
#
_cell.length_a   1.000
_cell.length_b   1.000
_cell.length_c   1.000
_cell.angle_alpha   90.00
_cell.angle_beta   90.00
_cell.angle_gamma   90.00
#
_symmetry.space_group_name_H-M   'P 1'
#
loop_
_entity.id
_entity.type
_entity.pdbx_description
1 polymer ?
#
loop_
_entity_poly.entity_id
_entity_poly.type
_entity_poly.pdbx_seq_one_letter_code
_entity_poly.pdbx_strand_id
1 'polypeptide(L)'
;MDATPVKPFLDYPELTDILINRKMIVEDVARAARKIEQIGYYHLSGYWYLARSYSLIDGKHKIVHENFRNGTSFNAVFKLYLLDKNLRVEFFNAIERIEIFLRTVIAHEMGRLDPLCYQNKKYFNKKYLPSLEGDCDKDDEGSNCSDWYDKWVKKVEDKVSQSKEQFIIDHKDKAKPIPIWVLVELWDFGMLSKFYSMLKRGHQDKICERFDSIPPDVIENWLFNLNTIRNRCAHHSRLFNGNNPRTLKIPMKGYFNLLALDVKARNKIYGVIAVVDYFLTKISVGSDWVARISETINSLPDLPGLSLTSMGFDADAKSFPIERFRKASQNKQQDQEPDVSAPAKLIEQLLLQAPTEKTENEAFVNLVLTLAQDIEGKRV
;
A
#
# COMPACT_ATOMS: atom_id res chain seq x y z
N MET A 1 -19.86 18.45 33.55
CA MET A 1 -18.53 17.82 33.58
C MET A 1 -17.53 18.95 33.48
N ASP A 2 -16.74 19.18 34.51
CA ASP A 2 -15.66 20.18 34.42
C ASP A 2 -14.65 19.72 33.37
N ALA A 3 -14.32 20.63 32.46
CA ALA A 3 -13.33 20.37 31.43
C ALA A 3 -11.99 20.04 32.08
N THR A 4 -11.37 18.94 31.65
CA THR A 4 -10.01 18.61 32.11
C THR A 4 -9.08 19.76 31.72
N PRO A 5 -8.33 20.35 32.66
CA PRO A 5 -7.49 21.50 32.37
C PRO A 5 -6.40 21.13 31.35
N VAL A 6 -6.01 22.10 30.52
CA VAL A 6 -4.91 21.94 29.57
C VAL A 6 -3.64 21.63 30.33
N LYS A 7 -2.80 20.73 29.77
CA LYS A 7 -1.52 20.39 30.38
C LYS A 7 -0.61 21.63 30.44
N PRO A 8 0.14 21.84 31.54
CA PRO A 8 1.08 22.94 31.62
C PRO A 8 2.18 22.80 30.56
N PHE A 9 2.71 23.94 30.12
CA PHE A 9 3.92 23.96 29.30
C PHE A 9 5.11 23.46 30.12
N LEU A 10 6.01 22.73 29.46
CA LEU A 10 7.22 22.19 30.05
C LEU A 10 8.37 22.35 29.06
N ASP A 11 9.54 22.72 29.57
CA ASP A 11 10.77 22.82 28.80
C ASP A 11 11.40 21.43 28.58
N TYR A 12 12.36 21.33 27.66
CA TYR A 12 12.96 20.06 27.24
C TYR A 12 13.56 19.23 28.38
N PRO A 13 14.25 19.81 29.39
CA PRO A 13 14.72 19.05 30.55
C PRO A 13 13.57 18.46 31.38
N GLU A 14 12.51 19.24 31.63
CA GLU A 14 11.34 18.79 32.40
C GLU A 14 10.59 17.68 31.65
N LEU A 15 10.54 17.77 30.32
CA LEU A 15 10.00 16.70 29.46
C LEU A 15 10.84 15.41 29.56
N THR A 16 12.17 15.51 29.70
CA THR A 16 13.01 14.33 29.97
C THR A 16 12.77 13.76 31.36
N ASP A 17 12.59 14.59 32.38
CA ASP A 17 12.29 14.16 33.74
C ASP A 17 10.98 13.37 33.80
N ILE A 18 9.96 13.78 33.03
CA ILE A 18 8.70 13.00 32.90
C ILE A 18 8.98 11.59 32.38
N LEU A 19 9.87 11.43 31.39
CA LEU A 19 10.17 10.11 30.83
C LEU A 19 10.85 9.23 31.87
N ILE A 20 11.82 9.78 32.61
CA ILE A 20 12.54 9.10 33.70
C ILE A 20 11.57 8.71 34.82
N ASN A 21 10.73 9.64 35.27
CA ASN A 21 9.72 9.41 36.32
C ASN A 21 8.71 8.32 35.92
N ARG A 22 8.41 8.21 34.62
CA ARG A 22 7.58 7.13 34.06
C ARG A 22 8.35 5.83 33.82
N LYS A 23 9.57 5.70 34.33
CA LYS A 23 10.45 4.51 34.27
C LYS A 23 11.05 4.24 32.88
N MET A 24 11.20 5.25 32.02
CA MET A 24 12.02 5.12 30.81
C MET A 24 13.50 5.23 31.18
N ILE A 25 14.32 4.34 30.64
CA ILE A 25 15.77 4.41 30.75
C ILE A 25 16.28 5.52 29.81
N VAL A 26 16.91 6.54 30.39
CA VAL A 26 17.53 7.66 29.66
C VAL A 26 19.00 7.73 30.08
N GLU A 27 19.87 7.12 29.27
CA GLU A 27 21.32 7.03 29.56
C GLU A 27 22.02 8.40 29.48
N ASP A 28 21.61 9.23 28.52
CA ASP A 28 22.16 10.58 28.32
C ASP A 28 20.99 11.57 28.23
N VAL A 29 20.70 12.19 29.38
CA VAL A 29 19.58 13.14 29.55
C VAL A 29 19.76 14.37 28.65
N ALA A 30 20.98 14.90 28.57
CA ALA A 30 21.28 16.06 27.75
C ALA A 30 21.04 15.77 26.25
N ARG A 31 21.44 14.59 25.78
CA ARG A 31 21.15 14.15 24.41
C ARG A 31 19.65 13.92 24.19
N ALA A 32 18.94 13.34 25.16
CA ALA A 32 17.50 13.13 25.05
C ALA A 32 16.75 14.47 24.91
N ALA A 33 17.09 15.47 25.73
CA ALA A 33 16.52 16.82 25.65
C ALA A 33 16.77 17.45 24.27
N ARG A 34 18.00 17.41 23.75
CA ARG A 34 18.33 17.88 22.38
C ARG A 34 17.52 17.16 21.30
N LYS A 35 17.24 15.86 21.45
CA LYS A 35 16.42 15.12 20.48
C LYS A 35 14.94 15.45 20.58
N ILE A 36 14.43 15.70 21.78
CA ILE A 36 13.06 16.20 21.98
C ILE A 36 12.90 17.59 21.39
N GLU A 37 13.89 18.47 21.55
CA GLU A 37 13.93 19.79 20.90
C GLU A 37 13.89 19.67 19.37
N GLN A 38 14.72 18.81 18.78
CA GLN A 38 14.83 18.68 17.32
C GLN A 38 13.59 18.06 16.65
N ILE A 39 12.86 17.18 17.34
CA ILE A 39 11.81 16.34 16.73
C ILE A 39 10.42 16.65 17.28
N GLY A 40 10.35 17.15 18.51
CA GLY A 40 9.11 17.37 19.26
C GLY A 40 8.72 16.17 20.11
N TYR A 41 8.34 16.45 21.36
CA TYR A 41 7.90 15.44 22.34
C TYR A 41 6.71 14.63 21.84
N TYR A 42 5.66 15.31 21.34
CA TYR A 42 4.46 14.63 20.85
C TYR A 42 4.73 13.74 19.64
N HIS A 43 5.65 14.15 18.75
CA HIS A 43 6.05 13.34 17.61
C HIS A 43 6.73 12.04 18.07
N LEU A 44 7.73 12.15 18.93
CA LEU A 44 8.42 10.98 19.50
C LEU A 44 7.47 10.12 20.35
N SER A 45 6.41 10.71 20.93
CA SER A 45 5.44 9.97 21.72
C SER A 45 4.66 8.89 20.99
N GLY A 46 4.53 9.03 19.67
CA GLY A 46 4.01 7.96 18.83
C GLY A 46 4.86 6.69 18.88
N TYR A 47 6.18 6.80 19.09
CA TYR A 47 7.10 5.66 18.98
C TYR A 47 7.25 4.89 20.30
N TRP A 48 7.10 5.55 21.45
CA TRP A 48 7.09 4.86 22.76
C TRP A 48 5.70 4.44 23.25
N TYR A 49 4.61 4.83 22.57
CA TYR A 49 3.25 4.47 22.99
C TYR A 49 3.05 2.96 23.17
N LEU A 50 3.62 2.15 22.26
CA LEU A 50 3.56 0.68 22.32
C LEU A 50 4.33 0.08 23.50
N ALA A 51 5.30 0.82 24.04
CA ALA A 51 6.15 0.42 25.16
C ALA A 51 5.57 0.82 26.52
N ARG A 52 4.40 1.48 26.54
CA ARG A 52 3.68 1.77 27.78
C ARG A 52 3.13 0.49 28.40
N SER A 53 3.17 0.44 29.74
CA SER A 53 2.56 -0.63 30.52
C SER A 53 1.05 -0.62 30.34
N TYR A 54 0.43 -1.78 30.50
CA TYR A 54 -1.01 -1.93 30.37
C TYR A 54 -1.54 -3.02 31.30
N SER A 55 -2.81 -2.90 31.67
CA SER A 55 -3.59 -3.95 32.30
C SER A 55 -4.71 -4.41 31.36
N LEU A 56 -5.23 -5.62 31.60
CA LEU A 56 -6.40 -6.15 30.92
C LEU A 56 -7.56 -6.16 31.91
N ILE A 57 -8.63 -5.44 31.59
CA ILE A 57 -9.93 -5.60 32.26
C ILE A 57 -10.70 -6.71 31.55
N ASP A 58 -11.27 -7.63 32.33
CA ASP A 58 -12.06 -8.77 31.87
C ASP A 58 -11.35 -9.65 30.82
N GLY A 59 -10.02 -9.67 30.85
CA GLY A 59 -9.18 -10.42 29.91
C GLY A 59 -9.20 -9.92 28.45
N LYS A 60 -9.95 -8.86 28.14
CA LYS A 60 -10.17 -8.37 26.76
C LYS A 60 -9.86 -6.88 26.57
N HIS A 61 -10.12 -6.05 27.57
CA HIS A 61 -10.03 -4.60 27.44
C HIS A 61 -8.69 -4.07 27.94
N LYS A 62 -7.85 -3.60 27.01
CA LYS A 62 -6.52 -3.07 27.32
C LYS A 62 -6.61 -1.63 27.84
N ILE A 63 -6.15 -1.39 29.06
CA ILE A 63 -5.95 -0.04 29.62
C ILE A 63 -4.47 0.29 29.60
N VAL A 64 -4.11 1.39 28.96
CA VAL A 64 -2.71 1.85 28.86
C VAL A 64 -2.40 2.81 30.01
N HIS A 65 -1.37 2.51 30.79
CA HIS A 65 -0.93 3.33 31.93
C HIS A 65 0.16 4.33 31.54
N GLU A 66 0.44 5.30 32.41
CA GLU A 66 1.50 6.29 32.20
C GLU A 66 2.91 5.71 32.18
N ASN A 67 3.17 4.73 33.04
CA ASN A 67 4.49 4.12 33.17
C ASN A 67 4.86 3.27 31.96
N PHE A 68 6.15 3.24 31.65
CA PHE A 68 6.72 2.36 30.64
C PHE A 68 6.93 0.94 31.18
N ARG A 69 6.97 -0.03 30.26
CA ARG A 69 7.37 -1.41 30.57
C ARG A 69 8.85 -1.45 30.93
N ASN A 70 9.25 -2.37 31.78
CA ASN A 70 10.65 -2.55 32.15
C ASN A 70 11.53 -2.76 30.91
N GLY A 71 12.73 -2.17 30.90
CA GLY A 71 13.65 -2.21 29.75
C GLY A 71 13.36 -1.21 28.63
N THR A 72 12.35 -0.34 28.78
CA THR A 72 12.07 0.70 27.77
C THR A 72 13.16 1.78 27.80
N SER A 73 13.96 1.87 26.74
CA SER A 73 15.04 2.86 26.61
C SER A 73 14.71 3.95 25.58
N PHE A 74 15.03 5.21 25.91
CA PHE A 74 14.92 6.33 24.97
C PHE A 74 15.73 6.09 23.70
N ASN A 75 16.92 5.49 23.82
CA ASN A 75 17.78 5.16 22.67
C ASN A 75 17.10 4.18 21.72
N ALA A 76 16.41 3.16 22.25
CA ALA A 76 15.66 2.20 21.43
C ALA A 76 14.47 2.87 20.73
N VAL A 77 13.74 3.74 21.42
CA VAL A 77 12.64 4.51 20.81
C VAL A 77 13.16 5.43 19.69
N PHE A 78 14.28 6.10 19.92
CA PHE A 78 14.89 6.96 18.92
C PHE A 78 15.38 6.16 17.70
N LYS A 79 15.94 4.96 17.89
CA LYS A 79 16.27 4.03 16.79
C LYS A 79 15.02 3.64 15.99
N LEU A 80 13.89 3.39 16.65
CA LEU A 80 12.63 3.09 15.97
C LEU A 80 12.13 4.27 15.13
N TYR A 81 12.26 5.50 15.64
CA TYR A 81 11.98 6.72 14.87
C TYR A 81 12.84 6.81 13.60
N LEU A 82 14.15 6.55 13.71
CA LEU A 82 15.06 6.56 12.56
C LEU A 82 14.73 5.47 11.54
N LEU A 83 14.40 4.27 12.00
CA LEU A 83 13.95 3.18 11.13
C LEU A 83 12.69 3.58 10.36
N ASP A 84 11.69 4.14 11.05
CA ASP A 84 10.45 4.59 10.41
C ASP A 84 10.67 5.75 9.44
N LYS A 85 11.63 6.64 9.73
CA LYS A 85 12.10 7.66 8.79
C LYS A 85 12.67 7.01 7.52
N ASN A 86 13.52 6.00 7.66
CA ASN A 86 14.11 5.30 6.52
C ASN A 86 13.02 4.56 5.71
N LEU A 87 12.05 3.93 6.38
CA LEU A 87 10.88 3.36 5.71
C LEU A 87 10.12 4.41 4.89
N ARG A 88 9.85 5.58 5.47
CA ARG A 88 9.17 6.67 4.72
C ARG A 88 9.93 7.05 3.45
N VAL A 89 11.25 7.16 3.51
CA VAL A 89 12.08 7.48 2.33
C VAL A 89 11.96 6.39 1.26
N GLU A 90 12.11 5.12 1.64
CA GLU A 90 11.99 4.00 0.70
C GLU A 90 10.59 3.91 0.07
N PHE A 91 9.53 4.10 0.85
CA PHE A 91 8.16 4.12 0.33
C PHE A 91 7.91 5.31 -0.58
N PHE A 92 8.38 6.49 -0.22
CA PHE A 92 8.20 7.70 -1.03
C PHE A 92 8.85 7.53 -2.41
N ASN A 93 10.10 7.06 -2.44
CA ASN A 93 10.83 6.80 -3.69
C ASN A 93 10.16 5.74 -4.56
N ALA A 94 9.63 4.65 -3.96
CA ALA A 94 8.94 3.63 -4.73
C ALA A 94 7.58 4.11 -5.26
N ILE A 95 6.80 4.82 -4.45
CA ILE A 95 5.48 5.31 -4.86
C ILE A 95 5.61 6.39 -5.94
N GLU A 96 6.66 7.23 -5.89
CA GLU A 96 6.97 8.18 -6.97
C GLU A 96 7.07 7.46 -8.32
N ARG A 97 7.84 6.36 -8.39
CA ARG A 97 8.00 5.58 -9.64
C ARG A 97 6.67 4.99 -10.11
N ILE A 98 5.84 4.54 -9.18
CA ILE A 98 4.48 4.04 -9.47
C ILE A 98 3.61 5.18 -10.01
N GLU A 99 3.67 6.37 -9.40
CA GLU A 99 2.92 7.55 -9.82
C GLU A 99 3.25 7.95 -11.25
N ILE A 100 4.55 8.10 -11.55
CA ILE A 100 5.01 8.47 -12.89
C ILE A 100 4.57 7.44 -13.93
N PHE A 101 4.76 6.14 -13.64
CA PHE A 101 4.34 5.10 -14.58
C PHE A 101 2.83 5.10 -14.81
N LEU A 102 2.04 5.20 -13.74
CA LEU A 102 0.59 5.26 -13.83
C LEU A 102 0.12 6.48 -14.63
N ARG A 103 0.75 7.64 -14.41
CA ARG A 103 0.50 8.87 -15.19
C ARG A 103 0.67 8.61 -16.68
N THR A 104 1.79 8.02 -17.07
CA THR A 104 2.08 7.68 -18.47
C THR A 104 1.05 6.70 -19.04
N VAL A 105 0.74 5.62 -18.33
CA VAL A 105 -0.23 4.61 -18.81
C VAL A 105 -1.62 5.23 -18.99
N ILE A 106 -2.12 5.97 -18.00
CA ILE A 106 -3.43 6.63 -18.07
C ILE A 106 -3.46 7.60 -19.25
N ALA A 107 -2.45 8.46 -19.39
CA ALA A 107 -2.38 9.44 -20.47
C ALA A 107 -2.38 8.79 -21.86
N HIS A 108 -1.62 7.70 -22.03
CA HIS A 108 -1.57 6.98 -23.31
C HIS A 108 -2.89 6.28 -23.62
N GLU A 109 -3.43 5.51 -22.69
CA GLU A 109 -4.64 4.72 -22.96
C GLU A 109 -5.87 5.62 -23.17
N MET A 110 -5.97 6.72 -22.42
CA MET A 110 -7.06 7.68 -22.61
C MET A 110 -6.84 8.61 -23.81
N GLY A 111 -5.60 9.05 -24.04
CA GLY A 111 -5.25 9.94 -25.15
C GLY A 111 -5.43 9.30 -26.53
N ARG A 112 -5.32 7.97 -26.64
CA ARG A 112 -5.67 7.20 -27.85
C ARG A 112 -7.16 7.30 -28.21
N LEU A 113 -8.03 7.52 -27.23
CA LEU A 113 -9.47 7.65 -27.45
C LEU A 113 -9.83 9.08 -27.83
N ASP A 114 -9.30 10.05 -27.08
CA ASP A 114 -9.59 11.47 -27.24
C ASP A 114 -8.56 12.31 -26.46
N PRO A 115 -7.82 13.22 -27.12
CA PRO A 115 -6.89 14.12 -26.43
C PRO A 115 -7.53 14.93 -25.29
N LEU A 116 -8.82 15.23 -25.37
CA LEU A 116 -9.59 15.98 -24.38
C LEU A 116 -10.57 15.10 -23.60
N CYS A 117 -10.25 13.81 -23.45
CA CYS A 117 -11.13 12.84 -22.79
C CYS A 117 -11.62 13.27 -21.40
N TYR A 118 -10.81 14.03 -20.66
CA TYR A 118 -11.14 14.54 -19.32
C TYR A 118 -12.27 15.57 -19.30
N GLN A 119 -12.64 16.12 -20.47
CA GLN A 119 -13.77 17.03 -20.68
C GLN A 119 -15.00 16.33 -21.27
N ASN A 120 -14.95 15.02 -21.51
CA ASN A 120 -16.09 14.28 -22.03
C ASN A 120 -16.63 13.24 -21.02
N LYS A 121 -17.82 13.53 -20.46
CA LYS A 121 -18.53 12.69 -19.48
C LYS A 121 -18.73 11.24 -19.97
N LYS A 122 -18.75 11.00 -21.29
CA LYS A 122 -18.97 9.66 -21.86
C LYS A 122 -17.92 8.62 -21.45
N TYR A 123 -16.72 9.04 -21.03
CA TYR A 123 -15.64 8.13 -20.61
C TYR A 123 -15.72 7.75 -19.12
N PHE A 124 -16.64 8.34 -18.37
CA PHE A 124 -16.70 8.22 -16.92
C PHE A 124 -17.98 7.54 -16.42
N ASN A 125 -17.95 7.08 -15.17
CA ASN A 125 -19.08 6.47 -14.48
C ASN A 125 -19.09 6.84 -12.99
N LYS A 126 -20.21 7.45 -12.54
CA LYS A 126 -20.44 7.90 -11.15
C LYS A 126 -20.24 6.78 -10.10
N LYS A 127 -20.53 5.52 -10.45
CA LYS A 127 -20.48 4.37 -9.51
C LYS A 127 -19.12 4.20 -8.83
N TYR A 128 -18.06 4.67 -9.47
CA TYR A 128 -16.68 4.45 -9.05
C TYR A 128 -16.03 5.72 -8.47
N LEU A 129 -16.83 6.70 -8.04
CA LEU A 129 -16.32 7.75 -7.15
C LEU A 129 -16.09 7.09 -5.79
N PRO A 130 -14.85 6.96 -5.30
CA PRO A 130 -14.63 6.44 -3.98
C PRO A 130 -15.21 7.47 -3.02
N SER A 131 -16.02 7.03 -2.06
CA SER A 131 -16.44 7.84 -0.91
C SER A 131 -15.20 8.21 -0.09
N LEU A 132 -14.54 9.28 -0.50
CA LEU A 132 -13.34 9.82 0.12
C LEU A 132 -13.53 11.31 0.21
N GLU A 133 -13.52 11.78 1.45
CA GLU A 133 -13.83 13.13 1.90
C GLU A 133 -15.30 13.49 1.69
N GLY A 134 -16.06 13.51 2.79
CA GLY A 134 -17.18 14.41 3.15
C GLY A 134 -18.17 15.00 2.12
N ASP A 135 -18.15 14.62 0.85
CA ASP A 135 -18.82 15.33 -0.25
C ASP A 135 -20.13 14.67 -0.71
N CYS A 136 -20.56 13.62 -0.01
CA CYS A 136 -21.96 13.21 -0.05
C CYS A 136 -22.58 13.53 1.30
N ASP A 137 -23.05 14.77 1.44
CA ASP A 137 -24.19 15.04 2.30
C ASP A 137 -25.26 14.03 1.90
N LYS A 138 -25.51 13.06 2.80
CA LYS A 138 -26.56 12.06 2.62
C LYS A 138 -27.95 12.65 2.87
N ASP A 139 -28.04 13.95 3.18
CA ASP A 139 -29.21 14.57 3.78
C ASP A 139 -29.84 15.67 2.90
N ASP A 140 -29.53 15.70 1.61
CA ASP A 140 -30.16 16.66 0.69
C ASP A 140 -31.02 15.94 -0.36
N GLU A 141 -32.22 15.54 0.05
CA GLU A 141 -33.31 15.07 -0.83
C GLU A 141 -33.87 16.18 -1.75
N GLY A 142 -33.22 17.34 -1.82
CA GLY A 142 -33.72 18.48 -2.60
C GLY A 142 -32.67 19.43 -3.17
N SER A 143 -31.36 19.25 -2.95
CA SER A 143 -30.37 20.16 -3.53
C SER A 143 -29.95 19.71 -4.93
N ASN A 144 -29.97 20.68 -5.84
CA ASN A 144 -29.52 20.60 -7.21
C ASN A 144 -28.13 19.95 -7.23
N CYS A 145 -28.06 18.65 -7.56
CA CYS A 145 -26.83 17.90 -7.72
C CYS A 145 -25.97 18.60 -8.78
N SER A 146 -25.11 19.53 -8.38
CA SER A 146 -23.96 19.91 -9.19
C SER A 146 -23.20 18.60 -9.43
N ASP A 147 -23.22 18.17 -10.68
CA ASP A 147 -22.81 16.86 -11.14
C ASP A 147 -21.40 16.60 -10.61
N TRP A 148 -21.14 15.45 -9.99
CA TRP A 148 -19.79 15.04 -9.56
C TRP A 148 -18.74 15.26 -10.67
N TYR A 149 -19.20 15.17 -11.92
CA TYR A 149 -18.45 15.46 -13.12
C TYR A 149 -18.11 16.95 -13.26
N ASP A 150 -19.06 17.87 -13.01
CA ASP A 150 -18.80 19.31 -13.01
C ASP A 150 -17.81 19.69 -11.91
N LYS A 151 -17.92 19.07 -10.72
CA LYS A 151 -16.92 19.23 -9.65
C LYS A 151 -15.53 18.77 -10.10
N TRP A 152 -15.44 17.67 -10.86
CA TRP A 152 -14.19 17.20 -11.45
C TRP A 152 -13.63 18.18 -12.49
N VAL A 153 -14.46 18.60 -13.44
CA VAL A 153 -14.08 19.56 -14.49
C VAL A 153 -13.58 20.86 -13.86
N LYS A 154 -14.31 21.41 -12.90
CA LYS A 154 -13.91 22.60 -12.15
C LYS A 154 -12.56 22.40 -11.45
N LYS A 155 -12.33 21.26 -10.79
CA LYS A 155 -11.05 20.96 -10.15
C LYS A 155 -9.89 20.92 -11.16
N VAL A 156 -10.12 20.40 -12.36
CA VAL A 156 -9.14 20.41 -13.44
C VAL A 156 -8.88 21.84 -13.93
N GLU A 157 -9.92 22.63 -14.14
CA GLU A 157 -9.83 24.04 -14.55
C GLU A 157 -9.08 24.89 -13.52
N ASP A 158 -9.35 24.68 -12.23
CA ASP A 158 -8.65 25.34 -11.12
C ASP A 158 -7.15 25.01 -11.16
N LYS A 159 -6.78 23.75 -11.43
CA LYS A 159 -5.36 23.35 -11.57
C LYS A 159 -4.68 24.02 -12.77
N VAL A 160 -5.38 24.09 -13.91
CA VAL A 160 -4.84 24.74 -15.12
C VAL A 160 -4.69 26.26 -14.94
N SER A 161 -5.69 26.91 -14.34
CA SER A 161 -5.68 28.36 -14.12
C SER A 161 -4.57 28.78 -13.15
N GLN A 162 -4.39 28.04 -12.06
CA GLN A 162 -3.37 28.30 -11.03
C GLN A 162 -1.96 27.87 -11.45
N SER A 163 -1.81 27.03 -12.49
CA SER A 163 -0.51 26.52 -12.91
C SER A 163 0.39 27.62 -13.48
N LYS A 164 1.64 27.60 -13.01
CA LYS A 164 2.74 28.47 -13.44
C LYS A 164 3.77 27.75 -14.30
N GLU A 165 3.49 26.50 -14.69
CA GLU A 165 4.37 25.72 -15.54
C GLU A 165 4.40 26.29 -16.97
N GLN A 166 5.60 26.46 -17.55
CA GLN A 166 5.76 27.12 -18.84
C GLN A 166 4.96 26.42 -19.95
N PHE A 167 4.94 25.09 -19.95
CA PHE A 167 4.18 24.33 -20.94
C PHE A 167 2.67 24.55 -20.85
N ILE A 168 2.12 24.90 -19.67
CA ILE A 168 0.70 25.25 -19.52
C ILE A 168 0.44 26.70 -19.89
N ILE A 169 1.33 27.61 -19.49
CA ILE A 169 1.26 29.03 -19.87
C ILE A 169 1.22 29.15 -21.40
N ASP A 170 2.10 28.45 -22.10
CA ASP A 170 2.14 28.41 -23.56
C ASP A 170 0.82 27.97 -24.21
N HIS A 171 0.10 27.02 -23.60
CA HIS A 171 -1.22 26.59 -24.10
C HIS A 171 -2.29 27.66 -23.83
N LYS A 172 -2.29 28.27 -22.63
CA LYS A 172 -3.23 29.33 -22.24
C LYS A 172 -3.07 30.56 -23.13
N ASP A 173 -1.85 31.06 -23.30
CA ASP A 173 -1.56 32.28 -24.06
C ASP A 173 -1.89 32.13 -25.55
N LYS A 174 -1.69 30.93 -26.10
CA LYS A 174 -1.99 30.61 -27.51
C LYS A 174 -3.42 30.10 -27.71
N ALA A 175 -4.26 30.11 -26.67
CA ALA A 175 -5.61 29.54 -26.66
C ALA A 175 -5.68 28.11 -27.25
N LYS A 176 -4.65 27.30 -26.98
CA LYS A 176 -4.56 25.92 -27.46
C LYS A 176 -5.24 24.96 -26.47
N PRO A 177 -5.99 23.97 -26.96
CA PRO A 177 -6.52 22.91 -26.10
C PRO A 177 -5.36 22.14 -25.43
N ILE A 178 -5.50 21.80 -24.15
CA ILE A 178 -4.47 21.09 -23.38
C ILE A 178 -4.78 19.58 -23.46
N PRO A 179 -3.98 18.78 -24.18
CA PRO A 179 -4.24 17.36 -24.26
C PRO A 179 -3.93 16.64 -22.95
N ILE A 180 -4.55 15.47 -22.73
CA ILE A 180 -4.46 14.71 -21.49
C ILE A 180 -3.01 14.40 -21.07
N TRP A 181 -2.12 14.09 -22.02
CA TRP A 181 -0.70 13.80 -21.73
C TRP A 181 0.11 15.01 -21.29
N VAL A 182 -0.38 16.23 -21.54
CA VAL A 182 0.18 17.46 -20.96
C VAL A 182 -0.49 17.76 -19.62
N LEU A 183 -1.81 17.56 -19.54
CA LEU A 183 -2.60 17.89 -18.36
C LEU A 183 -2.21 17.07 -17.12
N VAL A 184 -1.94 15.78 -17.31
CA VAL A 184 -1.66 14.86 -16.19
C VAL A 184 -0.39 15.22 -15.42
N GLU A 185 0.52 16.02 -15.99
CA GLU A 185 1.71 16.52 -15.28
C GLU A 185 1.37 17.53 -14.17
N LEU A 186 0.16 18.09 -14.17
CA LEU A 186 -0.34 18.95 -13.09
C LEU A 186 -0.98 18.17 -11.93
N TRP A 187 -1.17 16.86 -12.10
CA TRP A 187 -1.92 16.05 -11.14
C TRP A 187 -0.99 15.42 -10.12
N ASP A 188 -1.36 15.57 -8.85
CA ASP A 188 -0.83 14.75 -7.77
C ASP A 188 -1.37 13.31 -7.83
N PHE A 189 -0.77 12.41 -7.06
CA PHE A 189 -1.22 11.02 -6.92
C PHE A 189 -2.73 10.92 -6.63
N GLY A 190 -3.27 11.81 -5.80
CA GLY A 190 -4.68 11.80 -5.41
C GLY A 190 -5.61 12.07 -6.59
N MET A 191 -5.30 13.08 -7.42
CA MET A 191 -6.03 13.36 -8.66
C MET A 191 -5.91 12.22 -9.66
N LEU A 192 -4.72 11.62 -9.83
CA LEU A 192 -4.54 10.43 -10.69
C LEU A 192 -5.39 9.24 -10.22
N SER A 193 -5.36 8.94 -8.92
CA SER A 193 -6.16 7.86 -8.32
C SER A 193 -7.67 8.11 -8.50
N LYS A 194 -8.12 9.35 -8.33
CA LYS A 194 -9.54 9.73 -8.53
C LYS A 194 -9.94 9.68 -10.00
N PHE A 195 -9.06 10.13 -10.90
CA PHE A 195 -9.31 10.04 -12.33
C PHE A 195 -9.50 8.59 -12.77
N TYR A 196 -8.54 7.71 -12.40
CA TYR A 196 -8.62 6.28 -12.68
C TYR A 196 -9.92 5.66 -12.17
N SER A 197 -10.32 5.96 -10.94
CA SER A 197 -11.52 5.39 -10.35
C SER A 197 -12.77 5.81 -11.12
N MET A 198 -12.90 7.07 -11.54
CA MET A 198 -14.08 7.53 -12.28
C MET A 198 -14.22 6.97 -13.69
N LEU A 199 -13.16 6.39 -14.28
CA LEU A 199 -13.23 5.85 -15.64
C LEU A 199 -14.27 4.73 -15.76
N LYS A 200 -14.91 4.64 -16.92
CA LYS A 200 -15.71 3.45 -17.25
C LYS A 200 -14.86 2.20 -17.22
N ARG A 201 -15.49 1.09 -16.84
CA ARG A 201 -14.83 -0.19 -16.60
C ARG A 201 -13.92 -0.65 -17.75
N GLY A 202 -14.39 -0.55 -19.00
CA GLY A 202 -13.59 -0.95 -20.16
C GLY A 202 -12.28 -0.15 -20.34
N HIS A 203 -12.25 1.12 -19.90
CA HIS A 203 -11.01 1.92 -19.92
C HIS A 203 -10.08 1.54 -18.77
N GLN A 204 -10.64 1.24 -17.60
CA GLN A 204 -9.85 0.72 -16.48
C GLN A 204 -9.22 -0.64 -16.81
N ASP A 205 -9.96 -1.54 -17.48
CA ASP A 205 -9.44 -2.84 -17.91
C ASP A 205 -8.25 -2.68 -18.85
N LYS A 206 -8.30 -1.73 -19.80
CA LYS A 206 -7.17 -1.41 -20.69
C LYS A 206 -5.93 -0.93 -19.94
N ILE A 207 -6.09 -0.12 -18.90
CA ILE A 207 -4.99 0.29 -18.02
C ILE A 207 -4.46 -0.93 -17.24
N CYS A 208 -5.35 -1.79 -16.75
CA CYS A 208 -5.00 -2.98 -15.98
C CYS A 208 -4.23 -4.04 -16.77
N GLU A 209 -4.34 -4.07 -18.11
CA GLU A 209 -3.50 -4.93 -18.97
C GLU A 209 -2.00 -4.70 -18.71
N ARG A 210 -1.58 -3.48 -18.32
CA ARG A 210 -0.18 -3.18 -17.93
C ARG A 210 0.24 -3.81 -16.60
N PHE A 211 -0.70 -4.35 -15.84
CA PHE A 211 -0.51 -4.92 -14.52
C PHE A 211 -1.01 -6.37 -14.44
N ASP A 212 -0.85 -7.18 -15.50
CA ASP A 212 -1.35 -8.57 -15.60
C ASP A 212 -2.88 -8.73 -15.48
N SER A 213 -3.60 -7.72 -15.96
CA SER A 213 -5.07 -7.69 -15.93
C SER A 213 -5.62 -7.90 -14.52
N ILE A 214 -4.95 -7.33 -13.52
CA ILE A 214 -5.44 -7.28 -12.15
C ILE A 214 -6.77 -6.52 -12.16
N PRO A 215 -7.82 -7.02 -11.48
CA PRO A 215 -9.13 -6.39 -11.55
C PRO A 215 -9.10 -4.91 -11.16
N PRO A 216 -9.71 -4.00 -11.94
CA PRO A 216 -9.76 -2.58 -11.62
C PRO A 216 -10.17 -2.18 -10.20
N ASP A 217 -11.08 -2.91 -9.57
CA ASP A 217 -11.48 -2.62 -8.18
C ASP A 217 -10.39 -2.97 -7.16
N VAL A 218 -9.43 -3.83 -7.54
CA VAL A 218 -8.20 -4.14 -6.79
C VAL A 218 -7.17 -3.04 -7.02
N ILE A 219 -6.93 -2.61 -8.27
CA ILE A 219 -6.04 -1.48 -8.57
C ILE A 219 -6.53 -0.20 -7.89
N GLU A 220 -7.83 0.11 -7.94
CA GLU A 220 -8.41 1.26 -7.24
C GLU A 220 -8.15 1.20 -5.73
N ASN A 221 -8.35 0.03 -5.11
CA ASN A 221 -8.05 -0.19 -3.69
C ASN A 221 -6.57 0.05 -3.39
N TRP A 222 -5.67 -0.41 -4.25
CA TRP A 222 -4.23 -0.20 -4.11
C TRP A 222 -3.85 1.27 -4.24
N LEU A 223 -4.29 1.96 -5.30
CA LEU A 223 -4.00 3.37 -5.53
C LEU A 223 -4.50 4.23 -4.37
N PHE A 224 -5.68 3.94 -3.84
CA PHE A 224 -6.19 4.65 -2.67
C PHE A 224 -5.30 4.47 -1.43
N ASN A 225 -4.88 3.23 -1.15
CA ASN A 225 -3.97 2.95 -0.05
C ASN A 225 -2.62 3.65 -0.26
N LEU A 226 -2.03 3.54 -1.46
CA LEU A 226 -0.75 4.15 -1.79
C LEU A 226 -0.78 5.68 -1.69
N ASN A 227 -1.87 6.34 -2.11
CA ASN A 227 -2.04 7.79 -1.91
C ASN A 227 -1.97 8.16 -0.41
N THR A 228 -2.65 7.38 0.44
CA THR A 228 -2.61 7.61 1.89
C THR A 228 -1.22 7.36 2.47
N ILE A 229 -0.53 6.31 2.04
CA ILE A 229 0.84 6.03 2.49
C ILE A 229 1.81 7.12 2.02
N ARG A 230 1.70 7.57 0.77
CA ARG A 230 2.49 8.69 0.23
C ARG A 230 2.27 9.96 1.05
N ASN A 231 1.03 10.28 1.39
CA ASN A 231 0.73 11.45 2.22
C ASN A 231 1.27 11.31 3.65
N ARG A 232 1.20 10.12 4.26
CA ARG A 232 1.89 9.87 5.54
C ARG A 232 3.39 10.11 5.44
N CYS A 233 4.03 9.68 4.35
CA CYS A 233 5.45 9.92 4.13
C CYS A 233 5.77 11.42 3.99
N ALA A 234 4.99 12.14 3.17
CA ALA A 234 5.13 13.57 2.92
C ALA A 234 4.90 14.42 4.18
N HIS A 235 3.93 14.06 5.01
CA HIS A 235 3.64 14.72 6.29
C HIS A 235 4.47 14.16 7.46
N HIS A 236 5.50 13.36 7.18
CA HIS A 236 6.40 12.76 8.15
C HIS A 236 5.70 11.96 9.26
N SER A 237 4.49 11.46 9.01
CA SER A 237 3.69 10.72 9.96
C SER A 237 4.26 9.32 10.20
N ARG A 238 3.96 8.76 11.37
CA ARG A 238 4.39 7.39 11.75
C ARG A 238 3.83 6.35 10.76
N LEU A 239 4.69 5.50 10.20
CA LEU A 239 4.32 4.57 9.13
C LEU A 239 4.27 3.10 9.58
N PHE A 240 5.31 2.61 10.26
CA PHE A 240 5.63 1.18 10.43
C PHE A 240 4.47 0.32 10.99
N ASN A 241 3.71 0.83 11.97
CA ASN A 241 2.61 0.10 12.61
C ASN A 241 1.23 0.72 12.37
N GLY A 242 1.12 1.68 11.46
CA GLY A 242 -0.15 2.30 11.08
C GLY A 242 -1.10 1.30 10.42
N ASN A 243 -2.40 1.49 10.59
CA ASN A 243 -3.39 0.74 9.83
C ASN A 243 -3.51 1.30 8.41
N ASN A 244 -3.74 0.44 7.44
CA ASN A 244 -4.13 0.84 6.09
C ASN A 244 -5.55 1.44 6.14
N PRO A 245 -5.83 2.49 5.36
CA PRO A 245 -7.16 3.12 5.34
C PRO A 245 -8.25 2.18 4.79
N ARG A 246 -7.87 1.23 3.92
CA ARG A 246 -8.73 0.11 3.49
C ARG A 246 -7.92 -1.17 3.59
N THR A 247 -8.58 -2.27 3.97
CA THR A 247 -7.97 -3.59 3.83
C THR A 247 -7.58 -3.81 2.37
N LEU A 248 -6.33 -4.20 2.12
CA LEU A 248 -5.85 -4.44 0.76
C LEU A 248 -6.61 -5.61 0.15
N LYS A 249 -7.12 -5.41 -1.06
CA LYS A 249 -7.63 -6.52 -1.88
C LYS A 249 -6.43 -7.24 -2.48
N ILE A 250 -6.43 -8.57 -2.42
CA ILE A 250 -5.35 -9.39 -2.96
C ILE A 250 -5.98 -10.35 -3.97
N PRO A 251 -5.55 -10.33 -5.25
CA PRO A 251 -6.06 -11.24 -6.25
C PRO A 251 -5.43 -12.63 -6.05
N MET A 252 -6.17 -13.68 -6.43
CA MET A 252 -5.66 -15.05 -6.49
C MET A 252 -4.71 -15.22 -7.69
N LYS A 253 -3.54 -14.59 -7.63
CA LYS A 253 -2.48 -14.64 -8.65
C LYS A 253 -1.21 -15.18 -7.98
N GLY A 254 -0.41 -15.95 -8.73
CA GLY A 254 0.74 -16.70 -8.23
C GLY A 254 1.70 -15.89 -7.36
N TYR A 255 1.98 -14.64 -7.75
CA TYR A 255 2.83 -13.72 -6.98
C TYR A 255 2.37 -13.54 -5.52
N PHE A 256 1.07 -13.29 -5.28
CA PHE A 256 0.57 -12.99 -3.95
C PHE A 256 0.35 -14.26 -3.10
N ASN A 257 0.14 -15.41 -3.73
CA ASN A 257 -0.09 -16.67 -3.03
C ASN A 257 1.11 -17.08 -2.16
N LEU A 258 2.34 -16.78 -2.62
CA LEU A 258 3.58 -17.10 -1.90
C LEU A 258 3.86 -16.20 -0.70
N LEU A 259 3.14 -15.08 -0.56
CA LEU A 259 3.37 -14.09 0.48
C LEU A 259 2.56 -14.34 1.77
N ALA A 260 1.60 -15.28 1.74
CA ALA A 260 0.77 -15.65 2.90
C ALA A 260 0.10 -14.45 3.60
N LEU A 261 -0.50 -13.55 2.80
CA LEU A 261 -1.10 -12.30 3.29
C LEU A 261 -2.47 -12.52 3.95
N ASP A 262 -2.47 -12.77 5.27
CA ASP A 262 -3.70 -12.84 6.07
C ASP A 262 -4.44 -11.49 6.17
N VAL A 263 -5.58 -11.46 6.87
CA VAL A 263 -6.36 -10.21 7.06
C VAL A 263 -5.53 -9.13 7.77
N LYS A 264 -4.66 -9.51 8.70
CA LYS A 264 -3.85 -8.57 9.47
C LYS A 264 -2.75 -7.95 8.62
N ALA A 265 -2.03 -8.76 7.84
CA ALA A 265 -1.05 -8.35 6.86
C ALA A 265 -1.64 -7.34 5.88
N ARG A 266 -2.83 -7.62 5.34
CA ARG A 266 -3.55 -6.75 4.39
C ARG A 266 -4.00 -5.42 5.00
N ASN A 267 -4.12 -5.34 6.32
CA ASN A 267 -4.46 -4.11 7.06
C ASN A 267 -3.24 -3.33 7.56
N LYS A 268 -2.02 -3.81 7.30
CA LYS A 268 -0.77 -3.24 7.80
C LYS A 268 0.24 -3.05 6.66
N ILE A 269 1.41 -2.52 7.01
CA ILE A 269 2.48 -2.21 6.05
C ILE A 269 2.98 -3.45 5.31
N TYR A 270 2.92 -4.66 5.88
CA TYR A 270 3.34 -5.88 5.17
C TYR A 270 2.56 -6.09 3.85
N GLY A 271 1.25 -5.92 3.86
CA GLY A 271 0.46 -5.96 2.63
C GLY A 271 0.80 -4.83 1.66
N VAL A 272 1.14 -3.64 2.15
CA VAL A 272 1.57 -2.53 1.29
C VAL A 272 2.90 -2.85 0.62
N ILE A 273 3.85 -3.46 1.35
CA ILE A 273 5.13 -3.92 0.80
C ILE A 273 4.89 -4.90 -0.36
N ALA A 274 3.97 -5.86 -0.20
CA ALA A 274 3.59 -6.79 -1.25
C ALA A 274 3.08 -6.09 -2.53
N VAL A 275 2.20 -5.10 -2.37
CA VAL A 275 1.62 -4.36 -3.50
C VAL A 275 2.65 -3.46 -4.18
N VAL A 276 3.49 -2.75 -3.41
CA VAL A 276 4.54 -1.90 -3.97
C VAL A 276 5.57 -2.74 -4.71
N ASP A 277 6.04 -3.84 -4.11
CA ASP A 277 7.00 -4.73 -4.78
C ASP A 277 6.39 -5.32 -6.07
N TYR A 278 5.12 -5.72 -6.04
CA TYR A 278 4.41 -6.16 -7.25
C TYR A 278 4.46 -5.11 -8.36
N PHE A 279 4.10 -3.85 -8.07
CA PHE A 279 4.19 -2.77 -9.05
C PHE A 279 5.62 -2.56 -9.55
N LEU A 280 6.61 -2.58 -8.66
CA LEU A 280 8.01 -2.42 -9.06
C LEU A 280 8.48 -3.56 -9.95
N THR A 281 8.01 -4.79 -9.76
CA THR A 281 8.29 -5.91 -10.68
C THR A 281 7.67 -5.71 -12.08
N LYS A 282 6.78 -4.73 -12.25
CA LYS A 282 6.18 -4.35 -13.55
C LYS A 282 6.84 -3.13 -14.16
N ILE A 283 7.27 -2.20 -13.33
CA ILE A 283 7.81 -0.90 -13.76
C ILE A 283 9.33 -0.98 -13.96
N SER A 284 10.01 -1.77 -13.14
CA SER A 284 11.47 -1.82 -13.08
C SER A 284 11.95 -3.23 -12.77
N VAL A 285 12.16 -4.00 -13.82
CA VAL A 285 12.82 -5.30 -13.71
C VAL A 285 14.18 -5.12 -13.03
N GLY A 286 14.45 -5.91 -11.99
CA GLY A 286 15.70 -5.83 -11.22
C GLY A 286 15.70 -4.80 -10.08
N SER A 287 14.55 -4.23 -9.70
CA SER A 287 14.50 -3.36 -8.51
C SER A 287 14.93 -4.14 -7.25
N ASP A 288 15.84 -3.56 -6.48
CA ASP A 288 16.34 -4.04 -5.19
C ASP A 288 15.56 -3.47 -3.99
N TRP A 289 14.42 -2.81 -4.24
CA TRP A 289 13.65 -2.08 -3.23
C TRP A 289 13.23 -2.95 -2.06
N VAL A 290 12.72 -4.16 -2.34
CA VAL A 290 12.32 -5.11 -1.28
C VAL A 290 13.51 -5.57 -0.43
N ALA A 291 14.73 -5.60 -0.99
CA ALA A 291 15.93 -5.91 -0.24
C ALA A 291 16.29 -4.78 0.74
N ARG A 292 16.21 -3.51 0.32
CA ARG A 292 16.41 -2.35 1.22
C ARG A 292 15.35 -2.25 2.31
N ILE A 293 14.09 -2.57 1.97
CA ILE A 293 13.01 -2.69 2.96
C ILE A 293 13.32 -3.81 3.95
N SER A 294 13.76 -4.97 3.46
CA SER A 294 14.16 -6.09 4.32
C SER A 294 15.27 -5.69 5.28
N GLU A 295 16.32 -5.00 4.81
CA GLU A 295 17.41 -4.52 5.65
C GLU A 295 16.90 -3.54 6.72
N THR A 296 16.09 -2.57 6.31
CA THR A 296 15.49 -1.58 7.22
C THR A 296 14.64 -2.26 8.30
N ILE A 297 13.78 -3.21 7.92
CA ILE A 297 12.91 -3.92 8.87
C ILE A 297 13.70 -4.85 9.78
N ASN A 298 14.76 -5.50 9.28
CA ASN A 298 15.63 -6.34 10.10
C ASN A 298 16.47 -5.53 11.11
N SER A 299 16.56 -4.21 10.95
CA SER A 299 17.21 -3.30 11.92
C SER A 299 16.31 -2.85 13.08
N LEU A 300 15.13 -3.49 13.25
CA LEU A 300 14.18 -3.18 14.31
C LEU A 300 14.85 -3.21 15.69
N PRO A 301 14.74 -2.14 16.50
CA PRO A 301 15.37 -2.13 17.82
C PRO A 301 14.63 -3.06 18.78
N ASP A 302 15.34 -3.58 19.77
CA ASP A 302 14.71 -4.23 20.91
C ASP A 302 14.01 -3.17 21.77
N LEU A 303 12.68 -3.23 21.80
CA LEU A 303 11.83 -2.30 22.52
C LEU A 303 10.61 -3.07 23.06
N PRO A 304 10.30 -2.99 24.36
CA PRO A 304 9.17 -3.72 24.93
C PRO A 304 7.86 -3.45 24.19
N GLY A 305 7.19 -4.50 23.75
CA GLY A 305 5.91 -4.41 23.01
C GLY A 305 6.07 -4.18 21.50
N LEU A 306 7.29 -3.99 20.99
CA LEU A 306 7.57 -3.94 19.56
C LEU A 306 7.81 -5.36 19.04
N SER A 307 7.21 -5.66 17.89
CA SER A 307 7.43 -6.91 17.15
C SER A 307 7.06 -6.69 15.69
N LEU A 308 7.56 -7.56 14.80
CA LEU A 308 7.17 -7.57 13.38
C LEU A 308 5.65 -7.77 13.24
N THR A 309 5.01 -8.46 14.16
CA THR A 309 3.56 -8.64 14.24
C THR A 309 2.78 -7.32 14.30
N SER A 310 3.38 -6.22 14.79
CA SER A 310 2.79 -4.87 14.77
C SER A 310 2.73 -4.24 13.36
N MET A 311 3.61 -4.69 12.47
CA MET A 311 3.73 -4.32 11.06
C MET A 311 2.95 -5.27 10.12
N GLY A 312 2.29 -6.28 10.69
CA GLY A 312 1.46 -7.25 9.95
C GLY A 312 2.16 -8.51 9.48
N PHE A 313 3.39 -8.77 9.94
CA PHE A 313 4.05 -10.05 9.71
C PHE A 313 3.47 -11.16 10.61
N ASP A 314 3.83 -12.40 10.28
CA ASP A 314 3.45 -13.60 11.03
C ASP A 314 3.87 -13.51 12.51
N ALA A 315 3.13 -14.16 13.40
CA ALA A 315 3.32 -14.02 14.84
C ALA A 315 4.68 -14.57 15.33
N ASP A 316 5.22 -15.55 14.62
CA ASP A 316 6.51 -16.22 14.85
C ASP A 316 7.65 -15.64 13.99
N ALA A 317 7.38 -14.61 13.18
CA ALA A 317 8.38 -13.99 12.32
C ALA A 317 9.50 -13.34 13.16
N LYS A 318 10.73 -13.81 12.94
CA LYS A 318 11.95 -13.25 13.54
C LYS A 318 12.65 -12.22 12.65
N SER A 319 12.40 -12.26 11.35
CA SER A 319 13.00 -11.38 10.34
C SER A 319 12.02 -11.20 9.17
N PHE A 320 12.33 -10.23 8.31
CA PHE A 320 11.59 -10.02 7.07
C PHE A 320 11.73 -11.25 6.14
N PRO A 321 10.62 -11.82 5.63
CA PRO A 321 10.64 -13.06 4.84
C PRO A 321 11.00 -12.80 3.36
N ILE A 322 12.21 -12.28 3.10
CA ILE A 322 12.64 -11.86 1.75
C ILE A 322 12.57 -12.98 0.70
N GLU A 323 12.78 -14.23 1.11
CA GLU A 323 12.71 -15.38 0.21
C GLU A 323 11.31 -15.60 -0.40
N ARG A 324 10.24 -15.20 0.32
CA ARG A 324 8.87 -15.26 -0.24
C ARG A 324 8.74 -14.33 -1.45
N PHE A 325 9.34 -13.13 -1.39
CA PHE A 325 9.31 -12.14 -2.47
C PHE A 325 10.23 -12.53 -3.64
N ARG A 326 11.43 -13.06 -3.34
CA ARG A 326 12.35 -13.55 -4.37
C ARG A 326 11.72 -14.67 -5.20
N LYS A 327 11.12 -15.66 -4.54
CA LYS A 327 10.40 -16.77 -5.22
C LYS A 327 9.19 -16.27 -6.00
N ALA A 328 8.40 -15.37 -5.43
CA ALA A 328 7.24 -14.79 -6.10
C ALA A 328 7.62 -14.04 -7.39
N SER A 329 8.77 -13.37 -7.39
CA SER A 329 9.31 -12.67 -8.56
C SER A 329 9.90 -13.62 -9.61
N GLN A 330 10.47 -14.75 -9.20
CA GLN A 330 11.07 -15.75 -10.09
C GLN A 330 10.02 -16.62 -10.82
N ASN A 331 8.97 -17.08 -10.12
CA ASN A 331 7.91 -17.90 -10.75
C ASN A 331 7.23 -17.20 -11.93
N LYS A 332 7.24 -15.86 -11.93
CA LYS A 332 6.70 -15.02 -13.00
C LYS A 332 7.52 -15.09 -14.31
N GLN A 333 8.81 -15.41 -14.26
CA GLN A 333 9.61 -15.64 -15.46
C GLN A 333 9.27 -16.98 -16.12
N GLN A 334 8.76 -17.95 -15.35
CA GLN A 334 8.25 -19.22 -15.87
C GLN A 334 6.82 -19.11 -16.39
N ASP A 335 5.95 -18.27 -15.80
CA ASP A 335 4.57 -18.07 -16.27
C ASP A 335 4.45 -17.37 -17.66
N GLN A 336 5.56 -17.02 -18.33
CA GLN A 336 5.56 -16.51 -19.71
C GLN A 336 5.73 -17.60 -20.78
N GLU A 337 6.03 -18.84 -20.40
CA GLU A 337 5.85 -20.03 -21.24
C GLU A 337 5.00 -21.01 -20.43
N PRO A 338 3.85 -21.50 -20.94
CA PRO A 338 3.11 -22.49 -20.20
C PRO A 338 3.99 -23.75 -20.04
N ASP A 339 4.50 -24.00 -18.84
CA ASP A 339 5.27 -25.20 -18.53
C ASP A 339 4.33 -26.41 -18.59
N VAL A 340 4.25 -27.00 -19.78
CA VAL A 340 3.49 -28.21 -20.07
C VAL A 340 4.12 -29.44 -19.37
N SER A 341 5.32 -29.31 -18.82
CA SER A 341 6.05 -30.43 -18.21
C SER A 341 5.57 -30.74 -16.79
N ALA A 342 5.07 -29.76 -16.03
CA ALA A 342 4.63 -29.99 -14.65
C ALA A 342 3.36 -30.85 -14.54
N PRO A 343 2.28 -30.62 -15.34
CA PRO A 343 1.12 -31.51 -15.36
C PRO A 343 1.46 -32.89 -15.91
N ALA A 344 2.27 -32.95 -16.99
CA ALA A 344 2.68 -34.21 -17.62
C ALA A 344 3.52 -35.10 -16.69
N LYS A 345 4.46 -34.52 -15.94
CA LYS A 345 5.27 -35.24 -14.94
C LYS A 345 4.43 -35.74 -13.76
N LEU A 346 3.42 -34.97 -13.34
CA LEU A 346 2.51 -35.39 -12.27
C LEU A 346 1.62 -36.56 -12.73
N ILE A 347 1.18 -36.52 -13.99
CA ILE A 347 0.44 -37.61 -14.64
C ILE A 347 1.31 -38.86 -14.76
N GLU A 348 2.56 -38.75 -15.22
CA GLU A 348 3.51 -39.88 -15.25
C GLU A 348 3.77 -40.47 -13.87
N GLN A 349 3.93 -39.63 -12.84
CA GLN A 349 4.10 -40.10 -11.45
C GLN A 349 2.87 -40.81 -10.91
N LEU A 350 1.66 -40.35 -11.26
CA LEU A 350 0.40 -41.00 -10.88
C LEU A 350 0.23 -42.34 -11.61
N LEU A 351 0.62 -42.43 -12.89
CA LEU A 351 0.61 -43.68 -13.66
C LEU A 351 1.60 -44.73 -13.10
N LEU A 352 2.76 -44.28 -12.61
CA LEU A 352 3.75 -45.14 -11.95
C LEU A 352 3.29 -45.69 -10.60
N GLN A 353 2.29 -45.08 -9.96
CA GLN A 353 1.73 -45.49 -8.67
C GLN A 353 0.42 -46.29 -8.81
N ALA A 354 0.01 -46.63 -10.03
CA ALA A 354 -1.24 -47.38 -10.26
C ALA A 354 -1.16 -48.80 -9.65
N PRO A 355 -2.21 -49.27 -8.95
CA PRO A 355 -2.26 -50.60 -8.35
C PRO A 355 -2.25 -51.73 -9.40
N THR A 356 -1.65 -52.87 -9.05
CA THR A 356 -1.32 -53.98 -9.96
C THR A 356 -2.50 -54.92 -10.30
N GLU A 357 -3.69 -54.71 -9.74
CA GLU A 357 -4.87 -55.53 -10.05
C GLU A 357 -5.63 -55.00 -11.27
N LYS A 358 -5.94 -55.92 -12.20
CA LYS A 358 -6.32 -55.64 -13.59
C LYS A 358 -7.62 -54.83 -13.76
N THR A 359 -8.54 -54.90 -12.80
CA THR A 359 -9.88 -54.31 -12.89
C THR A 359 -9.99 -52.88 -12.36
N GLU A 360 -9.09 -52.42 -11.50
CA GLU A 360 -9.04 -51.01 -11.04
C GLU A 360 -8.23 -50.11 -11.98
N ASN A 361 -7.43 -50.73 -12.86
CA ASN A 361 -6.47 -50.03 -13.72
C ASN A 361 -7.14 -49.29 -14.88
N GLU A 362 -8.19 -49.85 -15.50
CA GLU A 362 -8.85 -49.21 -16.66
C GLU A 362 -9.60 -47.93 -16.27
N ALA A 363 -10.28 -47.92 -15.12
CA ALA A 363 -11.01 -46.74 -14.66
C ALA A 363 -10.06 -45.60 -14.26
N PHE A 364 -8.95 -45.94 -13.59
CA PHE A 364 -7.94 -44.96 -13.19
C PHE A 364 -7.19 -44.40 -14.40
N VAL A 365 -6.74 -45.25 -15.33
CA VAL A 365 -6.05 -44.83 -16.55
C VAL A 365 -6.97 -43.97 -17.42
N ASN A 366 -8.25 -44.34 -17.58
CA ASN A 366 -9.21 -43.53 -18.33
C ASN A 366 -9.49 -42.17 -17.68
N LEU A 367 -9.56 -42.09 -16.35
CA LEU A 367 -9.73 -40.82 -15.64
C LEU A 367 -8.52 -39.90 -15.85
N VAL A 368 -7.31 -40.46 -15.78
CA VAL A 368 -6.05 -39.73 -16.00
C VAL A 368 -5.92 -39.25 -17.44
N LEU A 369 -6.26 -40.09 -18.43
CA LEU A 369 -6.28 -39.71 -19.85
C LEU A 369 -7.33 -38.63 -20.14
N THR A 370 -8.50 -38.72 -19.52
CA THR A 370 -9.55 -37.70 -19.65
C THR A 370 -9.08 -36.36 -19.08
N LEU A 371 -8.44 -36.36 -17.91
CA LEU A 371 -7.84 -35.16 -17.32
C LEU A 371 -6.74 -34.56 -18.22
N ALA A 372 -5.91 -35.39 -18.84
CA ALA A 372 -4.88 -34.94 -19.78
C ALA A 372 -5.50 -34.25 -21.01
N GLN A 373 -6.54 -34.86 -21.59
CA GLN A 373 -7.26 -34.30 -22.74
C GLN A 373 -8.03 -33.02 -22.39
N ASP A 374 -8.59 -32.91 -21.19
CA ASP A 374 -9.32 -31.73 -20.73
C ASP A 374 -8.38 -30.53 -20.48
N ILE A 375 -7.13 -30.80 -20.12
CA ILE A 375 -6.05 -29.80 -20.00
C ILE A 375 -5.59 -29.33 -21.38
N GLU A 376 -5.49 -30.24 -22.37
CA GLU A 376 -5.15 -29.88 -23.75
C GLU A 376 -6.28 -29.16 -24.49
N GLY A 377 -7.54 -29.56 -24.27
CA GLY A 377 -8.73 -28.98 -24.91
C GLY A 377 -9.14 -27.59 -24.42
N LYS A 378 -8.62 -27.14 -23.27
CA LYS A 378 -8.82 -25.77 -22.75
C LYS A 378 -7.84 -24.75 -23.35
N ARG A 379 -7.00 -25.15 -24.31
CA ARG A 379 -6.16 -24.27 -25.14
C ARG A 379 -6.83 -23.98 -26.49
N VAL A 380 -7.87 -23.14 -26.50
CA VAL A 380 -8.27 -22.31 -27.67
C VAL A 380 -8.71 -20.95 -27.17
#